data_AF-A0A950IHZ6-F1
#
_entry.id   AF-A0A950IHZ6-F1
#
_cell.length_a   1.000
_cell.length_b   1.000
_cell.length_c   1.000
_cell.angle_alpha   90.00
_cell.angle_beta   90.00
_cell.angle_gamma   90.00
#
_symmetry.space_group_name_H-M   'P 1'
#
loop_
_entity.id
_entity.type
_entity.pdbx_description
1 polymer ?
#
loop_
_entity_poly.entity_id
_entity_poly.type
_entity_poly.pdbx_seq_one_letter_code
_entity_poly.pdbx_strand_id
1 'polypeptide(L)'
;MNAVLAGLVAAIIALVTAHGRVTPYDNYVLLAYSIWFDHHLWIDSLWPGPAIDAVLFDGHRYIVNDPVPALLMIPLVAFVGVAANQTLLA
;
A
#
# COMPACT_ATOMS: atom_id res chain seq x y z
N MET A 1 2.74 29.01 -12.94
CA MET A 1 3.13 27.64 -13.29
C MET A 1 2.01 26.70 -12.86
N ASN A 2 1.46 25.89 -13.77
CA ASN A 2 0.20 25.18 -13.55
C ASN A 2 0.41 23.99 -12.60
N ALA A 3 -0.30 23.94 -11.46
CA ALA A 3 -0.07 22.91 -10.42
C ALA A 3 -0.24 21.48 -10.95
N VAL A 4 -1.17 21.29 -11.89
CA VAL A 4 -1.38 20.03 -12.62
C VAL A 4 -0.12 19.61 -13.39
N LEU A 5 0.54 20.56 -14.07
CA LEU A 5 1.72 20.28 -14.87
C LEU A 5 2.92 19.95 -13.98
N ALA A 6 3.05 20.61 -12.83
CA ALA A 6 4.06 20.28 -11.83
C ALA A 6 3.83 18.88 -11.24
N GLY A 7 2.58 18.52 -10.94
CA GLY A 7 2.21 17.19 -10.45
C GLY A 7 2.52 16.08 -11.46
N LEU A 8 2.20 16.29 -12.74
CA LEU A 8 2.51 15.33 -13.80
C LEU A 8 4.02 15.11 -13.97
N VAL A 9 4.81 16.19 -13.98
CA VAL A 9 6.28 16.09 -14.08
C VAL A 9 6.85 15.36 -12.87
N ALA A 10 6.39 15.66 -11.65
CA ALA A 10 6.83 14.97 -10.45
C ALA A 10 6.48 13.47 -10.48
N ALA A 11 5.28 13.10 -10.96
CA ALA A 11 4.87 11.70 -11.10
C ALA A 11 5.76 10.94 -12.11
N ILE A 12 6.10 11.55 -13.24
CA ILE A 12 6.99 10.94 -14.24
C ILE A 12 8.41 10.75 -13.67
N ILE A 13 8.95 11.76 -12.98
CA ILE A 13 10.27 11.65 -12.35
C ILE A 13 10.27 10.55 -11.30
N ALA A 14 9.27 10.52 -10.42
CA ALA A 14 9.11 9.48 -9.41
C ALA A 14 9.10 8.08 -10.06
N LEU A 15 8.32 7.90 -11.14
CA LEU A 15 8.25 6.65 -11.88
C LEU A 15 9.61 6.20 -12.42
N VAL A 16 10.32 7.10 -13.12
CA VAL A 16 11.64 6.81 -13.69
C VAL A 16 12.64 6.44 -12.59
N THR A 17 12.61 7.17 -11.47
CA THR A 17 13.52 6.92 -10.34
C THR A 17 13.19 5.65 -9.55
N ALA A 18 11.93 5.21 -9.54
CA ALA A 18 11.50 3.99 -8.87
C ALA A 18 11.99 2.72 -9.60
N HIS A 19 12.35 2.80 -10.89
CA HIS A 19 12.85 1.66 -11.70
C HIS A 19 11.95 0.42 -11.63
N GLY A 20 10.63 0.58 -11.48
CA GLY A 20 9.70 -0.54 -11.32
C GLY A 20 9.95 -1.41 -10.07
N ARG A 21 10.75 -0.93 -9.10
CA ARG A 21 11.09 -1.69 -7.91
C ARG A 21 9.90 -1.72 -6.96
N VAL A 22 9.59 -2.92 -6.49
CA VAL A 22 8.61 -3.15 -5.43
C VAL A 22 9.21 -2.63 -4.12
N THR A 23 8.49 -1.75 -3.44
CA THR A 23 8.88 -1.34 -2.10
C THR A 23 8.62 -2.53 -1.17
N PRO A 24 9.63 -3.06 -0.46
CA PRO A 24 9.44 -4.22 0.41
C PRO A 24 8.54 -3.91 1.63
N TYR A 25 8.38 -2.62 1.95
CA TYR A 25 7.50 -2.13 3.01
C TYR A 25 6.14 -1.75 2.45
N ASP A 26 5.13 -2.58 2.72
CA ASP A 26 3.81 -2.46 2.11
C ASP A 26 2.66 -2.40 3.11
N ASN A 27 2.94 -1.82 4.27
CA ASN A 27 2.00 -1.78 5.39
C ASN A 27 0.65 -1.14 4.99
N TYR A 28 0.65 -0.12 4.12
CA TYR A 28 -0.58 0.59 3.78
C TYR A 28 -1.49 -0.17 2.81
N VAL A 29 -0.93 -0.85 1.80
CA VAL A 29 -1.74 -1.63 0.85
C VAL A 29 -2.28 -2.88 1.53
N LEU A 30 -1.49 -3.53 2.37
CA LEU A 30 -1.94 -4.71 3.11
C LEU A 30 -3.08 -4.38 4.07
N LEU A 31 -2.95 -3.29 4.84
CA LEU A 31 -4.04 -2.84 5.71
C LEU A 31 -5.28 -2.42 4.91
N ALA A 32 -5.10 -1.68 3.81
CA ALA A 32 -6.20 -1.29 2.95
C ALA A 32 -6.90 -2.51 2.32
N TYR A 33 -6.14 -3.53 1.94
CA TYR A 33 -6.66 -4.78 1.39
C TYR A 33 -7.49 -5.51 2.43
N SER A 34 -6.95 -5.72 3.64
CA SER A 34 -7.66 -6.43 4.70
C SER A 34 -8.92 -5.69 5.15
N ILE A 35 -8.90 -4.35 5.20
CA ILE A 35 -10.10 -3.54 5.47
C ILE A 35 -11.16 -3.75 4.38
N TRP A 36 -10.74 -3.72 3.11
CA TRP A 36 -11.68 -3.69 1.98
C TRP A 36 -12.21 -5.08 1.61
N PHE A 37 -11.34 -6.08 1.49
CA PHE A 37 -11.67 -7.42 1.01
C PHE A 37 -12.01 -8.39 2.15
N ASP A 38 -11.29 -8.29 3.26
CA ASP A 38 -11.48 -9.23 4.38
C ASP A 38 -12.35 -8.65 5.51
N HIS A 39 -12.67 -7.35 5.43
CA HIS A 39 -13.48 -6.60 6.39
C HIS A 39 -12.92 -6.59 7.82
N HIS A 40 -11.60 -6.66 7.96
CA HIS A 40 -10.92 -6.66 9.25
C HIS A 40 -9.57 -5.93 9.22
N LEU A 41 -9.01 -5.64 10.40
CA LEU A 41 -7.77 -4.86 10.55
C LEU A 41 -6.50 -5.70 10.61
N TRP A 42 -6.62 -7.01 10.77
CA TRP A 42 -5.48 -7.93 10.76
C TRP A 42 -5.17 -8.41 9.35
N ILE A 43 -3.92 -8.82 9.12
CA ILE A 43 -3.39 -9.17 7.78
C ILE A 43 -3.08 -10.67 7.62
N ASP A 44 -3.75 -11.52 8.39
CA ASP A 44 -3.41 -12.96 8.45
C ASP A 44 -3.54 -13.67 7.08
N SER A 45 -4.47 -13.23 6.23
CA SER A 45 -4.67 -13.74 4.86
C SER A 45 -3.48 -13.47 3.93
N LEU A 46 -2.68 -12.45 4.23
CA LEU A 46 -1.55 -11.98 3.43
C LEU A 46 -0.19 -12.37 4.04
N TRP A 47 -0.20 -13.12 5.14
CA TRP A 47 0.99 -13.55 5.88
C TRP A 47 1.43 -14.99 5.53
N PRO A 48 2.74 -15.31 5.48
CA PRO A 48 3.89 -14.40 5.53
C PRO A 48 4.07 -13.64 4.21
N GLY A 49 4.33 -12.33 4.31
CA GLY A 49 4.39 -11.42 3.16
C GLY A 49 5.72 -10.64 3.07
N PRO A 50 5.75 -9.50 2.35
CA PRO A 50 6.86 -8.56 2.30
C PRO A 50 7.41 -8.20 3.70
N ALA A 51 8.55 -7.51 3.78
CA ALA A 51 9.11 -7.10 5.08
C ALA A 51 8.13 -6.13 5.78
N ILE A 52 7.32 -6.67 6.69
CA ILE A 52 6.20 -5.99 7.35
C ILE A 52 6.51 -5.86 8.84
N ASP A 53 6.32 -4.66 9.36
CA ASP A 53 6.27 -4.42 10.80
C ASP A 53 4.86 -4.73 11.31
N ALA A 54 4.69 -5.97 11.79
CA ALA A 54 3.44 -6.45 12.37
C ALA A 54 3.64 -6.97 13.81
N VAL A 55 2.65 -6.70 14.65
CA VAL A 55 2.57 -7.20 16.02
C VAL A 55 1.53 -8.31 16.08
N LEU A 56 1.90 -9.43 16.69
CA LEU A 56 0.96 -10.50 17.03
C LEU A 56 0.22 -10.11 18.32
N PHE A 57 -1.09 -9.91 18.22
CA PHE A 57 -1.97 -9.57 19.33
C PHE A 57 -3.28 -10.36 19.21
N ASP A 58 -3.74 -10.98 20.29
CA ASP A 58 -4.97 -11.79 20.31
C ASP A 58 -5.08 -12.83 19.17
N GLY A 59 -3.97 -13.48 18.83
CA GLY A 59 -3.92 -14.49 17.75
C GLY A 59 -3.88 -13.94 16.33
N HIS A 60 -3.97 -12.61 16.16
CA HIS A 60 -4.03 -11.91 14.89
C HIS A 60 -2.82 -11.00 14.66
N ARG A 61 -2.42 -10.79 13.40
CA ARG A 61 -1.29 -9.94 13.05
C ARG A 61 -1.77 -8.55 12.62
N TYR A 62 -1.37 -7.53 13.36
CA TYR A 62 -1.74 -6.14 13.12
C TYR A 62 -0.54 -5.32 12.69
N ILE A 63 -0.75 -4.39 11.77
CA ILE A 63 0.27 -3.44 11.32
C ILE A 63 0.45 -2.33 12.36
N VAL A 64 1.70 -1.95 12.62
CA VAL A 64 2.05 -0.95 13.65
C VAL A 64 1.94 0.50 13.15
N ASN A 65 2.02 0.72 11.83
CA ASN A 65 2.10 2.07 11.23
C ASN A 65 0.75 2.82 11.21
N ASP A 66 0.82 4.12 10.93
CA ASP A 66 -0.34 5.01 10.89
C ASP A 66 -1.47 4.52 9.93
N PRO A 67 -2.74 4.52 10.36
CA PRO A 67 -3.86 3.99 9.57
C PRO A 67 -4.32 4.93 8.46
N VAL A 68 -4.05 6.23 8.56
CA VAL A 68 -4.58 7.24 7.63
C VAL A 68 -4.09 7.02 6.18
N PRO A 69 -2.79 6.79 5.92
CA PRO A 69 -2.35 6.48 4.56
C PRO A 69 -3.01 5.23 3.97
N ALA A 70 -3.30 4.21 4.79
CA ALA A 70 -4.01 3.01 4.32
C ALA A 70 -5.44 3.33 3.87
N LEU A 71 -6.17 4.16 4.62
CA LEU A 71 -7.51 4.59 4.22
C LEU A 71 -7.52 5.33 2.88
N LEU A 72 -6.48 6.14 2.60
CA LEU A 72 -6.32 6.82 1.32
C LEU A 72 -6.01 5.86 0.16
N MET A 73 -5.43 4.70 0.46
CA MET A 73 -5.11 3.66 -0.54
C MET A 73 -6.31 2.77 -0.89
N ILE A 74 -7.38 2.75 -0.08
CA ILE A 74 -8.56 1.90 -0.31
C ILE A 74 -9.10 2.00 -1.74
N PRO A 75 -9.31 3.20 -2.34
CA PRO A 75 -9.84 3.27 -3.69
C PRO A 75 -8.94 2.55 -4.71
N LEU A 76 -7.62 2.74 -4.61
CA LEU A 76 -6.67 2.10 -5.52
C LEU A 76 -6.67 0.57 -5.31
N VAL A 77 -6.62 0.14 -4.05
CA VAL A 77 -6.63 -1.28 -3.67
C VAL A 77 -7.94 -1.98 -4.06
N ALA A 78 -9.07 -1.29 -4.00
CA ALA A 78 -10.35 -1.84 -4.47
C ALA A 78 -10.32 -2.20 -5.97
N PHE A 79 -9.53 -1.50 -6.79
CA PHE A 79 -9.40 -1.79 -8.23
C PHE A 79 -8.31 -2.81 -8.54
N VAL A 80 -7.15 -2.75 -7.86
CA VAL A 80 -5.97 -3.56 -8.24
C VAL A 80 -5.47 -4.52 -7.16
N GLY A 81 -6.15 -4.58 -6.01
CA GLY A 81 -5.76 -5.41 -4.87
C GLY A 81 -4.37 -5.06 -4.34
N VAL A 82 -3.61 -6.09 -3.94
CA VAL A 82 -2.22 -5.94 -3.47
C VAL A 82 -1.26 -5.44 -4.56
N ALA A 83 -1.67 -5.41 -5.83
CA ALA A 83 -0.86 -4.81 -6.88
C ALA A 83 -0.77 -3.28 -6.75
N ALA A 84 -1.54 -2.63 -5.86
CA ALA A 84 -1.40 -1.21 -5.57
C ALA A 84 -0.01 -0.81 -5.03
N ASN A 85 0.73 -1.77 -4.46
CA ASN A 85 2.12 -1.59 -4.04
C ASN A 85 3.10 -1.61 -5.21
N GLN A 86 2.69 -2.22 -6.32
CA GLN A 86 3.38 -2.08 -7.57
C GLN A 86 2.97 -0.69 -8.06
N THR A 87 3.93 0.24 -8.11
CA THR A 87 3.76 1.50 -8.84
C THR A 87 2.98 1.17 -10.11
N LEU A 88 1.81 1.77 -10.34
CA LEU A 88 0.78 1.36 -11.32
C LEU A 88 1.28 1.32 -12.80
N LEU A 89 2.57 1.52 -13.01
CA LEU A 89 3.33 1.67 -14.24
C LEU A 89 4.72 0.98 -14.16
N ALA A 90 4.92 0.01 -13.26
CA ALA A 90 6.09 -0.87 -13.23
C ALA A 90 6.07 -1.89 -14.38
#